data_AF-A0A0C1JQX2-F1
#
_entry.id   AF-A0A0C1JQX2-F1
#
_cell.length_a   1.000
_cell.length_b   1.000
_cell.length_c   1.000
_cell.angle_alpha   90.00
_cell.angle_beta   90.00
_cell.angle_gamma   90.00
#
_symmetry.space_group_name_H-M   'P 1'
#
loop_
_entity.id
_entity.type
_entity.pdbx_description
1 polymer ?
#
loop_
_entity_poly.entity_id
_entity_poly.type
_entity_poly.pdbx_seq_one_letter_code
_entity_poly.pdbx_strand_id
1 'polypeptide(L)'
;MYKNTTYKEKFTLLKELLPNVIDSVKKDLKNEHLKKDFYFVKKFLGTKNLNKLTTEELTEAYQKAIDDEEKGEELAEFVTSRWLLKNSELYDFFESRLTEISPNFTDLEELSISQAQPLVDNAVSQFGALKTYLFAVLNSVVFPKEIFQKLEQLSQKQNVQEKEQTQLNLEKLNADTMRKTFTAEMARVTDKYEKKLAGMQKKYIVDMESLKKQISQLQRKLQGKEA
;
A
#
# COMPACT_ATOMS: atom_id res chain seq x y z
N MET A 1 5.18 25.32 14.75
CA MET A 1 4.13 25.68 13.76
C MET A 1 3.21 26.71 14.38
N TYR A 2 2.55 27.57 13.59
CA TYR A 2 1.68 28.61 14.13
C TYR A 2 0.34 28.02 14.62
N LYS A 3 -0.04 28.41 15.83
CA LYS A 3 -1.24 27.95 16.54
C LYS A 3 -2.54 28.17 15.76
N ASN A 4 -2.62 29.27 15.00
CA ASN A 4 -3.84 29.74 14.33
C ASN A 4 -3.90 29.39 12.83
N THR A 5 -3.14 28.40 12.37
CA THR A 5 -3.17 27.96 10.98
C THR A 5 -4.49 27.25 10.65
N THR A 6 -5.17 27.70 9.59
CA THR A 6 -6.40 27.10 9.07
C THR A 6 -6.14 25.71 8.49
N TYR A 7 -7.14 24.83 8.43
CA TYR A 7 -7.01 23.52 7.82
C TYR A 7 -6.61 23.62 6.34
N LYS A 8 -7.11 24.59 5.57
CA LYS A 8 -6.64 24.84 4.20
C LYS A 8 -5.12 25.08 4.12
N GLU A 9 -4.58 25.92 5.01
CA GLU A 9 -3.14 26.19 5.07
C GLU A 9 -2.34 24.95 5.49
N LYS A 10 -2.86 24.14 6.43
CA LYS A 10 -2.27 22.85 6.81
C LYS A 10 -2.15 21.92 5.62
N PHE A 11 -3.21 21.80 4.81
CA PHE A 11 -3.23 20.93 3.64
C PHE A 11 -2.35 21.45 2.50
N THR A 12 -2.18 22.77 2.42
CA THR A 12 -1.17 23.38 1.52
C THR A 12 0.24 22.95 1.94
N LEU A 13 0.57 23.01 3.24
CA LEU A 13 1.87 22.57 3.76
C LEU A 13 2.09 21.06 3.56
N LEU A 14 1.03 20.27 3.70
CA LEU A 14 1.08 18.81 3.56
C LEU A 14 0.90 18.31 2.13
N LYS A 15 0.94 19.17 1.10
CA LYS A 15 0.64 18.79 -0.29
C LYS A 15 1.36 17.52 -0.76
N GLU A 16 2.64 17.36 -0.44
CA GLU A 16 3.43 16.19 -0.83
C GLU A 16 3.14 14.93 -0.01
N LEU A 17 2.64 15.10 1.21
CA LEU A 17 2.30 14.02 2.15
C LEU A 17 0.79 13.72 2.19
N LEU A 18 -0.01 14.52 1.49
CA LEU A 18 -1.45 14.35 1.38
C LEU A 18 -1.86 12.96 0.89
N PRO A 19 -1.17 12.32 -0.08
CA PRO A 19 -1.46 10.93 -0.44
C PRO A 19 -1.46 9.99 0.76
N ASN A 20 -0.55 10.18 1.72
CA ASN A 20 -0.42 9.31 2.89
C ASN A 20 -1.60 9.52 3.86
N VAL A 21 -2.04 10.77 4.02
CA VAL A 21 -3.25 11.11 4.79
C VAL A 21 -4.46 10.45 4.14
N ILE A 22 -4.68 10.68 2.84
CA ILE A 22 -5.84 10.19 2.09
C ILE A 22 -5.87 8.67 2.03
N ASP A 23 -4.73 7.99 1.84
CA ASP A 23 -4.66 6.53 1.84
C ASP A 23 -5.18 5.94 3.14
N SER A 24 -4.72 6.52 4.26
CA SER A 24 -5.10 6.04 5.59
C SER A 24 -6.59 6.18 5.88
N VAL A 25 -7.26 7.24 5.40
CA VAL A 25 -8.70 7.50 5.63
C VAL A 25 -9.59 7.09 4.45
N LYS A 26 -9.03 6.49 3.40
CA LYS A 26 -9.71 6.19 2.13
C LYS A 26 -11.05 5.47 2.28
N LYS A 27 -11.14 4.52 3.21
CA LYS A 27 -12.38 3.76 3.46
C LYS A 27 -13.48 4.66 4.05
N ASP A 28 -13.11 5.54 4.97
CA ASP A 28 -14.02 6.45 5.66
C ASP A 28 -14.51 7.53 4.69
N LEU A 29 -13.61 8.08 3.86
CA LEU A 29 -13.97 8.98 2.77
C LEU A 29 -15.00 8.35 1.83
N LYS A 30 -14.77 7.10 1.39
CA LYS A 30 -15.70 6.38 0.51
C LYS A 30 -17.05 6.14 1.17
N ASN A 31 -17.08 5.78 2.46
CA ASN A 31 -18.31 5.36 3.12
C ASN A 31 -19.15 6.51 3.67
N GLU A 32 -18.51 7.57 4.14
CA GLU A 32 -19.16 8.62 4.90
C GLU A 32 -19.35 9.92 4.13
N HIS A 33 -18.42 10.23 3.22
CA HIS A 33 -18.48 11.44 2.39
C HIS A 33 -18.97 11.10 0.98
N LEU A 34 -18.22 10.32 0.20
CA LEU A 34 -18.51 10.09 -1.23
C LEU A 34 -19.85 9.40 -1.50
N LYS A 35 -20.36 8.58 -0.56
CA LYS A 35 -21.69 7.97 -0.69
C LYS A 35 -22.84 8.93 -0.43
N LYS A 36 -22.59 10.03 0.29
CA LYS A 36 -23.59 11.01 0.71
C LYS A 36 -23.57 12.25 -0.19
N ASP A 37 -22.38 12.68 -0.60
CA ASP A 37 -22.20 13.86 -1.44
C ASP A 37 -21.99 13.49 -2.91
N PHE A 38 -23.12 13.32 -3.61
CA PHE A 38 -23.13 13.06 -5.05
C PHE A 38 -22.68 14.26 -5.88
N TYR A 39 -22.82 15.48 -5.36
CA TYR A 39 -22.37 16.69 -6.06
C TYR A 39 -20.84 16.72 -6.13
N PHE A 40 -20.18 16.47 -5.00
CA PHE A 40 -18.72 16.33 -4.92
C PHE A 40 -18.22 15.27 -5.90
N VAL A 41 -18.82 14.07 -5.88
CA VAL A 41 -18.43 12.97 -6.76
C VAL A 41 -18.56 13.39 -8.22
N LYS A 42 -19.69 13.98 -8.62
CA LYS A 42 -19.90 14.40 -10.01
C LYS A 42 -18.92 15.49 -10.45
N LYS A 43 -18.61 16.45 -9.56
CA LYS A 43 -17.75 17.60 -9.85
C LYS A 43 -16.27 17.23 -9.94
N PHE A 44 -15.74 16.47 -8.98
CA PHE A 44 -14.29 16.20 -8.89
C PHE A 44 -13.89 14.79 -9.32
N LEU A 45 -14.80 13.82 -9.28
CA LEU A 45 -14.52 12.40 -9.62
C LEU A 45 -15.27 11.91 -10.88
N GLY A 46 -16.19 12.72 -11.41
CA GLY A 46 -16.98 12.42 -12.60
C GLY A 46 -17.89 11.20 -12.43
N THR A 47 -17.88 10.30 -13.42
CA THR A 47 -18.69 9.07 -13.45
C THR A 47 -17.94 7.82 -13.01
N LYS A 48 -16.78 7.98 -12.35
CA LYS A 48 -15.93 6.86 -11.94
C LYS A 48 -16.60 6.02 -10.86
N ASN A 49 -16.35 4.70 -10.89
CA ASN A 49 -16.84 3.79 -9.87
C ASN A 49 -16.08 4.00 -8.56
N LEU A 50 -16.80 4.36 -7.49
CA LEU A 50 -16.24 4.62 -6.15
C LEU A 50 -15.35 3.48 -5.63
N ASN A 51 -15.68 2.23 -5.95
CA ASN A 51 -14.92 1.06 -5.49
C ASN A 51 -13.55 0.95 -6.18
N LYS A 52 -13.41 1.47 -7.39
CA LYS A 52 -12.18 1.42 -8.20
C LYS A 52 -11.28 2.64 -8.06
N LEU A 53 -11.69 3.65 -7.29
CA LEU A 53 -10.89 4.86 -7.11
C LEU A 53 -9.53 4.57 -6.46
N THR A 54 -8.46 5.02 -7.13
CA THR A 54 -7.08 4.96 -6.64
C THR A 54 -6.85 6.03 -5.57
N THR A 55 -5.74 5.92 -4.84
CA THR A 55 -5.38 6.90 -3.81
C THR A 55 -4.94 8.23 -4.44
N GLU A 56 -4.29 8.18 -5.60
CA GLU A 56 -3.91 9.36 -6.39
C GLU A 56 -5.16 10.15 -6.83
N GLU A 57 -6.15 9.47 -7.41
CA GLU A 57 -7.41 10.10 -7.86
C GLU A 57 -8.15 10.78 -6.71
N LEU A 58 -8.17 10.14 -5.53
CA LEU A 58 -8.77 10.73 -4.34
C LEU A 58 -7.95 11.92 -3.84
N THR A 59 -6.62 11.83 -3.86
CA THR A 59 -5.75 12.92 -3.43
C THR A 59 -5.98 14.16 -4.28
N GLU A 60 -5.98 14.01 -5.60
CA GLU A 60 -6.24 15.12 -6.53
C GLU A 60 -7.62 15.73 -6.34
N ALA A 61 -8.66 14.89 -6.17
CA ALA A 61 -10.03 15.36 -6.00
C ALA A 61 -10.20 16.15 -4.71
N TYR A 62 -9.69 15.64 -3.58
CA TYR A 62 -9.78 16.32 -2.30
C TYR A 62 -8.89 17.56 -2.24
N GLN A 63 -7.71 17.54 -2.86
CA GLN A 63 -6.88 18.72 -2.98
C GLN A 63 -7.60 19.86 -3.70
N LYS A 64 -8.13 19.58 -4.90
CA LYS A 64 -8.88 20.58 -5.68
C LYS A 64 -10.10 21.07 -4.92
N ALA A 65 -10.82 20.18 -4.25
CA ALA A 65 -12.01 20.57 -3.50
C ALA A 65 -11.70 21.44 -2.28
N ILE A 66 -10.61 21.16 -1.57
CA ILE A 66 -10.16 21.98 -0.43
C ILE A 66 -9.77 23.39 -0.92
N ASP A 67 -9.11 23.48 -2.07
CA ASP A 67 -8.67 24.75 -2.66
C ASP A 67 -9.86 25.55 -3.25
N ASP A 68 -10.72 24.89 -4.04
CA ASP A 68 -11.76 25.55 -4.86
C ASP A 68 -13.10 25.77 -4.14
N GLU A 69 -13.45 24.98 -3.12
CA GLU A 69 -14.77 25.08 -2.49
C GLU A 69 -14.81 26.06 -1.31
N GLU A 70 -15.93 26.79 -1.20
CA GLU A 70 -16.25 27.60 -0.03
C GLU A 70 -16.23 26.77 1.26
N LYS A 71 -16.60 25.47 1.16
CA LYS A 71 -16.56 24.49 2.25
C LYS A 71 -15.25 23.71 2.36
N GLY A 72 -14.20 24.13 1.66
CA GLY A 72 -12.92 23.42 1.67
C GLY A 72 -12.30 23.30 3.07
N GLU A 73 -12.60 24.23 3.98
CA GLU A 73 -12.18 24.17 5.39
C GLU A 73 -12.88 23.04 6.14
N GLU A 74 -14.22 22.92 6.02
CA GLU A 74 -15.01 21.82 6.59
C GLU A 74 -14.53 20.45 6.06
N LEU A 75 -14.19 20.40 4.77
CA LEU A 75 -13.67 19.19 4.14
C LEU A 75 -12.30 18.80 4.68
N ALA A 76 -11.40 19.77 4.84
CA ALA A 76 -10.07 19.55 5.39
C ALA A 76 -10.14 19.15 6.88
N GLU A 77 -11.03 19.77 7.66
CA GLU A 77 -11.32 19.39 9.05
C GLU A 77 -11.87 17.95 9.12
N PHE A 78 -12.80 17.58 8.24
CA PHE A 78 -13.35 16.23 8.19
C PHE A 78 -12.26 15.18 7.92
N VAL A 79 -11.41 15.42 6.92
CA VAL A 79 -10.27 14.53 6.60
C VAL A 79 -9.33 14.42 7.80
N THR A 80 -9.01 15.56 8.43
CA THR A 80 -8.15 15.62 9.62
C THR A 80 -8.72 14.81 10.77
N SER A 81 -9.99 15.00 11.09
CA SER A 81 -10.68 14.30 12.18
C SER A 81 -10.65 12.79 11.99
N ARG A 82 -10.90 12.32 10.76
CA ARG A 82 -10.83 10.89 10.45
C ARG A 82 -9.41 10.34 10.52
N TRP A 83 -8.41 11.14 10.16
CA TRP A 83 -7.02 10.75 10.28
C TRP A 83 -6.61 10.62 11.75
N LEU A 84 -7.01 11.58 12.59
CA LEU A 84 -6.72 11.58 14.02
C LEU A 84 -7.37 10.40 14.74
N LEU A 85 -8.62 10.07 14.41
CA LEU A 85 -9.31 8.90 14.98
C LEU A 85 -8.57 7.58 14.67
N LYS A 86 -7.90 7.48 13.52
CA LYS A 86 -7.08 6.30 13.21
C LYS A 86 -5.73 6.27 13.90
N ASN A 87 -5.27 7.42 14.38
CA ASN A 87 -4.01 7.58 15.09
C ASN A 87 -4.30 8.03 16.53
N SER A 88 -5.33 7.45 17.16
CA SER A 88 -5.74 7.81 18.53
C SER A 88 -4.62 7.61 19.54
N GLU A 89 -3.82 6.55 19.39
CA GLU A 89 -2.67 6.30 20.27
C GLU A 89 -1.64 7.45 20.24
N LEU A 90 -1.46 8.07 19.07
CA LEU A 90 -0.58 9.22 18.91
C LEU A 90 -1.19 10.46 19.57
N TYR A 91 -2.51 10.61 19.45
CA TYR A 91 -3.25 11.66 20.17
C TYR A 91 -3.10 11.50 21.68
N ASP A 92 -3.38 10.32 22.22
CA ASP A 92 -3.28 10.01 23.65
C ASP A 92 -1.86 10.24 24.18
N PHE A 93 -0.84 9.86 23.39
CA PHE A 93 0.56 10.13 23.71
C PHE A 93 0.85 11.63 23.83
N PHE A 94 0.44 12.42 22.84
CA PHE A 94 0.66 13.86 22.84
C PHE A 94 -0.14 14.57 23.93
N GLU A 95 -1.41 14.20 24.12
CA GLU A 95 -2.26 14.73 25.18
C GLU A 95 -1.63 14.49 26.56
N SER A 96 -1.21 13.25 26.84
CA SER A 96 -0.57 12.90 28.12
C SER A 96 0.69 13.73 28.37
N ARG A 97 1.58 13.83 27.37
CA ARG A 97 2.85 14.55 27.51
C ARG A 97 2.68 16.07 27.57
N LEU A 98 1.73 16.62 26.82
CA LEU A 98 1.45 18.05 26.86
C LEU A 98 0.78 18.45 28.17
N THR A 99 -0.08 17.59 28.73
CA THR A 99 -0.70 17.78 30.05
C THR A 99 0.33 17.79 31.18
N GLU A 100 1.37 16.94 31.11
CA GLU A 100 2.51 16.97 32.05
C GLU A 100 3.24 18.32 32.03
N ILE A 101 3.27 19.01 30.88
CA ILE A 101 3.95 20.29 30.71
C ILE A 101 3.06 21.46 31.15
N SER A 102 1.80 21.47 30.71
CA SER A 102 0.80 22.46 31.06
C SER A 102 -0.58 21.79 31.15
N PRO A 103 -1.28 21.88 32.30
CA PRO A 103 -2.64 21.37 32.44
C PRO A 103 -3.64 21.98 31.45
N ASN A 104 -3.35 23.18 30.94
CA ASN A 104 -4.09 23.82 29.86
C ASN A 104 -3.17 24.04 28.66
N PHE A 105 -2.75 22.95 28.03
CA PHE A 105 -1.82 22.96 26.90
C PHE A 105 -2.41 23.61 25.64
N THR A 106 -3.73 23.79 25.57
CA THR A 106 -4.41 24.55 24.51
C THR A 106 -3.95 26.00 24.46
N ASP A 107 -3.53 26.58 25.59
CA ASP A 107 -3.06 27.96 25.68
C ASP A 107 -1.58 28.14 25.36
N LEU A 108 -0.83 27.06 25.17
CA LEU A 108 0.59 27.16 24.80
C LEU A 108 0.77 27.85 23.44
N GLU A 109 1.71 28.80 23.40
CA GLU A 109 2.11 29.50 22.16
C GLU A 109 3.34 28.85 21.51
N GLU A 110 4.28 28.38 22.32
CA GLU A 110 5.48 27.67 21.89
C GLU A 110 6.02 26.80 23.03
N LEU A 111 6.45 25.58 22.71
CA LEU A 111 7.15 24.69 23.64
C LEU A 111 8.62 25.08 23.74
N SER A 112 9.22 24.92 24.92
CA SER A 112 10.69 25.07 25.04
C SER A 112 11.42 23.94 24.30
N ILE A 113 12.64 24.20 23.80
CA ILE A 113 13.49 23.20 23.15
C ILE A 113 13.70 21.96 24.05
N SER A 114 13.92 22.20 25.35
CA SER A 114 14.12 21.15 26.36
C SER A 114 12.91 20.21 26.54
N GLN A 115 11.70 20.68 26.26
CA GLN A 115 10.47 19.89 26.34
C GLN A 115 10.11 19.27 24.98
N ALA A 116 10.28 20.04 23.91
CA ALA A 116 9.92 19.64 22.56
C ALA A 116 10.82 18.53 22.00
N GLN A 117 12.13 18.57 22.26
CA GLN A 117 13.07 17.59 21.70
C GLN A 117 12.80 16.16 22.22
N PRO A 118 12.69 15.91 23.54
CA PRO A 118 12.33 14.59 24.05
C PRO A 118 10.94 14.13 23.60
N LEU A 119 9.98 15.05 23.48
CA LEU A 119 8.64 14.73 23.02
C LEU A 119 8.66 14.21 21.57
N VAL A 120 9.37 14.91 20.68
CA VAL A 120 9.52 14.50 19.28
C VAL A 120 10.32 13.21 19.17
N ASP A 121 11.44 13.07 19.88
CA ASP A 121 12.28 11.87 19.79
C ASP A 121 11.52 10.61 20.23
N ASN A 122 10.74 10.70 21.31
CA ASN A 122 9.89 9.60 21.77
C ASN A 122 8.78 9.28 20.76
N ALA A 123 8.11 10.30 20.20
CA ALA A 123 7.06 10.10 19.21
C ALA A 123 7.61 9.46 17.92
N VAL A 124 8.75 9.95 17.44
CA VAL A 124 9.44 9.41 16.26
C VAL A 124 9.85 7.95 16.49
N SER A 125 10.35 7.62 17.69
CA SER A 125 10.77 6.24 18.01
C SER A 125 9.59 5.27 18.07
N GLN A 126 8.41 5.70 18.53
CA GLN A 126 7.26 4.81 18.71
C GLN A 126 6.37 4.72 17.46
N PHE A 127 6.12 5.86 16.81
CA PHE A 127 5.12 5.98 15.75
C PHE A 127 5.72 6.30 14.36
N GLY A 128 7.02 6.62 14.31
CA GLY A 128 7.71 7.05 13.10
C GLY A 128 7.64 8.57 12.89
N ALA A 129 8.64 9.11 12.19
CA ALA A 129 8.75 10.53 11.90
C ALA A 129 7.62 11.02 10.99
N LEU A 130 7.20 10.21 10.02
CA LEU A 130 6.11 10.58 9.10
C LEU A 130 4.80 10.86 9.84
N LYS A 131 4.33 9.91 10.66
CA LYS A 131 3.08 10.07 11.42
C LYS A 131 3.18 11.20 12.45
N THR A 132 4.34 11.29 13.11
CA THR A 132 4.59 12.35 14.10
C THR A 132 4.52 13.74 13.46
N TYR A 133 5.11 13.92 12.28
CA TYR A 133 5.04 15.18 11.54
C TYR A 133 3.61 15.50 11.10
N LEU A 134 2.90 14.54 10.51
CA LEU A 134 1.51 14.71 10.11
C LEU A 134 0.63 15.13 11.29
N PHE A 135 0.77 14.47 12.43
CA PHE A 135 0.04 14.82 13.64
C PHE A 135 0.37 16.23 14.13
N ALA A 136 1.66 16.59 14.17
CA ALA A 136 2.11 17.90 14.59
C ALA A 136 1.50 19.00 13.72
N VAL A 137 1.40 18.77 12.40
CA VAL A 137 0.80 19.72 11.47
C VAL A 137 -0.72 19.79 11.62
N LEU A 138 -1.38 18.64 11.67
CA LEU A 138 -2.84 18.55 11.72
C LEU A 138 -3.42 19.13 13.03
N ASN A 139 -2.76 18.92 14.17
CA ASN A 139 -3.16 19.47 15.47
C ASN A 139 -2.52 20.82 15.81
N SER A 140 -1.76 21.44 14.90
CA SER A 140 -1.05 22.71 15.17
C SER A 140 -0.15 22.67 16.42
N VAL A 141 0.59 21.58 16.63
CA VAL A 141 1.48 21.47 17.80
C VAL A 141 2.57 22.54 17.72
N VAL A 142 2.67 23.33 18.79
CA VAL A 142 3.49 24.55 18.85
C VAL A 142 4.97 24.27 19.14
N PHE A 143 5.61 23.52 18.25
CA PHE A 143 7.05 23.24 18.34
C PHE A 143 7.93 24.42 17.93
N PRO A 144 9.13 24.55 18.54
CA PRO A 144 10.21 25.40 18.05
C PRO A 144 10.53 25.15 16.59
N LYS A 145 10.83 26.23 15.87
CA LYS A 145 11.13 26.19 14.43
C LYS A 145 12.23 25.17 14.09
N GLU A 146 13.31 25.14 14.86
CA GLU A 146 14.45 24.25 14.64
C GLU A 146 14.04 22.77 14.71
N ILE A 147 13.27 22.42 15.75
CA ILE A 147 12.78 21.04 15.97
C ILE A 147 11.77 20.66 14.89
N PHE A 148 10.87 21.58 14.55
CA PHE A 148 9.85 21.36 13.54
C PHE A 148 10.47 21.11 12.15
N GLN A 149 11.46 21.90 11.74
CA GLN A 149 12.18 21.71 10.48
C GLN A 149 12.97 20.39 10.45
N LYS A 150 13.58 20.00 11.56
CA LYS A 150 14.25 18.70 11.68
C LYS A 150 13.25 17.55 11.52
N LEU A 151 12.08 17.65 12.15
CA LEU A 151 11.01 16.66 12.03
C LEU A 151 10.48 16.57 10.59
N GLU A 152 10.29 17.71 9.93
CA GLU A 152 9.90 17.77 8.51
C GLU A 152 10.90 17.01 7.63
N GLN A 153 12.20 17.28 7.76
CA GLN A 153 13.23 16.57 6.98
C GLN A 153 13.25 15.05 7.24
N LEU A 154 13.11 14.64 8.51
CA LEU A 154 13.02 13.22 8.87
C LEU A 154 11.78 12.56 8.26
N SER A 155 10.64 13.26 8.25
CA SER A 155 9.39 12.77 7.67
C SER A 155 9.50 12.57 6.15
N GLN A 156 10.14 13.52 5.44
CA GLN A 156 10.36 13.44 4.00
C GLN A 156 11.28 12.26 3.66
N LYS A 157 12.38 12.11 4.42
CA LYS A 157 13.31 10.99 4.24
C LYS A 157 12.62 9.64 4.47
N GLN A 158 11.83 9.52 5.54
CA GLN A 158 11.06 8.29 5.81
C GLN A 158 10.05 8.01 4.69
N ASN A 159 9.34 9.02 4.19
CA ASN A 159 8.37 8.86 3.11
C ASN A 159 9.02 8.32 1.82
N VAL A 160 10.19 8.83 1.45
CA VAL A 160 10.95 8.32 0.29
C VAL A 160 11.35 6.85 0.52
N GLN A 161 11.90 6.55 1.69
CA GLN A 161 12.31 5.18 2.03
C GLN A 161 11.14 4.19 2.04
N GLU A 162 9.98 4.58 2.58
CA GLU A 162 8.78 3.74 2.59
C GLU A 162 8.25 3.49 1.17
N LYS A 163 8.28 4.49 0.28
CA LYS A 163 7.91 4.34 -1.13
C LYS A 163 8.84 3.38 -1.86
N GLU A 164 10.16 3.56 -1.70
CA GLU A 164 11.16 2.66 -2.28
C GLU A 164 10.99 1.23 -1.77
N GLN A 165 10.80 1.05 -0.46
CA GLN A 165 10.59 -0.26 0.14
C GLN A 165 9.30 -0.92 -0.35
N THR A 166 8.23 -0.15 -0.52
CA THR A 166 6.95 -0.63 -1.07
C THR A 166 7.13 -1.10 -2.51
N GLN A 167 7.84 -0.33 -3.33
CA GLN A 167 8.15 -0.68 -4.71
C GLN A 167 8.97 -1.98 -4.80
N LEU A 168 10.02 -2.11 -3.98
CA LEU A 168 10.84 -3.32 -3.91
C LEU A 168 10.03 -4.54 -3.48
N ASN A 169 9.09 -4.38 -2.54
CA ASN A 169 8.22 -5.46 -2.10
C ASN A 169 7.26 -5.91 -3.20
N LEU A 170 6.71 -4.98 -3.99
CA LEU A 170 5.88 -5.28 -5.16
C LEU A 170 6.67 -6.04 -6.23
N GLU A 171 7.91 -5.62 -6.50
CA GLU A 171 8.79 -6.30 -7.45
C GLU A 171 9.09 -7.74 -7.00
N LYS A 172 9.39 -7.95 -5.71
CA LYS A 172 9.61 -9.28 -5.15
C LYS A 172 8.37 -10.17 -5.29
N LEU A 173 7.19 -9.65 -4.95
CA LEU A 173 5.92 -10.38 -5.07
C LEU A 173 5.64 -10.78 -6.52
N ASN A 174 5.90 -9.88 -7.47
CA ASN A 174 5.75 -10.15 -8.90
C ASN A 174 6.73 -11.23 -9.37
N ALA A 175 7.99 -11.14 -8.96
CA ALA A 175 9.01 -12.15 -9.29
C ALA A 175 8.65 -13.53 -8.73
N ASP A 176 8.17 -13.60 -7.48
CA ASP A 176 7.72 -14.85 -6.86
C ASP A 176 6.50 -15.44 -7.55
N THR A 177 5.54 -14.59 -7.93
CA THR A 177 4.36 -15.02 -8.68
C THR A 177 4.76 -15.58 -10.05
N MET A 178 5.65 -14.89 -10.75
CA MET A 178 6.18 -15.33 -12.03
C MET A 178 6.92 -16.68 -11.91
N ARG A 179 7.77 -16.84 -10.88
CA ARG A 179 8.47 -18.10 -10.58
C ARG A 179 7.50 -19.25 -10.32
N LYS A 180 6.44 -19.03 -9.54
CA LYS A 180 5.40 -20.03 -9.27
C LYS A 180 4.68 -20.46 -10.55
N THR A 181 4.30 -19.50 -11.39
CA THR A 181 3.65 -19.78 -12.69
C THR A 181 4.55 -20.60 -13.60
N PHE A 182 5.82 -20.21 -13.76
CA PHE A 182 6.77 -20.97 -14.57
C PHE A 182 7.01 -22.38 -14.03
N THR A 183 7.10 -22.55 -12.70
CA THR A 183 7.30 -23.87 -12.09
C THR A 183 6.09 -24.78 -12.35
N ALA A 184 4.88 -24.25 -12.24
CA ALA A 184 3.65 -24.99 -12.53
C ALA A 184 3.54 -25.38 -14.01
N GLU A 185 3.90 -24.48 -14.92
CA GLU A 185 3.94 -24.75 -16.35
C GLU A 185 4.99 -25.82 -16.69
N MET A 186 6.18 -25.74 -16.07
CA MET A 186 7.22 -26.74 -16.24
C MET A 186 6.78 -28.12 -15.75
N ALA A 187 6.17 -28.22 -14.57
CA ALA A 187 5.65 -29.48 -14.07
C ALA A 187 4.61 -30.09 -15.03
N ARG A 188 3.71 -29.27 -15.58
CA ARG A 188 2.70 -29.71 -16.55
C ARG A 188 3.32 -30.22 -17.85
N VAL A 189 4.35 -29.52 -18.34
CA VAL A 189 5.07 -29.92 -19.56
C VAL A 189 5.82 -31.22 -19.32
N THR A 190 6.54 -31.34 -18.20
CA THR A 190 7.26 -32.57 -17.81
C THR A 190 6.31 -33.76 -17.73
N ASP A 191 5.20 -33.66 -16.99
CA ASP A 191 4.20 -34.74 -16.86
C ASP A 191 3.62 -35.15 -18.24
N LYS A 192 3.37 -34.19 -19.12
CA LYS A 192 2.89 -34.47 -20.49
C LYS A 192 3.93 -35.26 -21.30
N TYR A 193 5.20 -34.89 -21.23
CA TYR A 193 6.26 -35.57 -21.97
C TYR A 193 6.61 -36.93 -21.37
N GLU A 194 6.62 -37.07 -20.04
CA GLU A 194 6.81 -38.36 -19.36
C GLU A 194 5.72 -39.36 -19.76
N LYS A 195 4.45 -38.93 -19.74
CA LYS A 195 3.32 -39.77 -20.21
C LYS A 195 3.46 -40.16 -21.68
N LYS A 196 3.89 -39.23 -22.53
CA LYS A 196 4.12 -39.51 -23.96
C LYS A 196 5.25 -40.52 -24.16
N LEU A 197 6.35 -40.38 -23.43
CA LEU A 197 7.50 -41.28 -23.50
C LEU A 197 7.12 -42.69 -23.03
N ALA A 198 6.42 -42.80 -21.89
CA ALA A 198 5.93 -44.07 -21.37
C ALA A 198 4.96 -44.76 -22.35
N GLY A 199 4.05 -43.99 -22.98
CA GLY A 199 3.17 -44.50 -24.02
C GLY A 199 3.93 -45.02 -25.25
N MET A 200 4.95 -44.29 -25.69
CA MET A 200 5.79 -44.69 -26.83
C MET A 200 6.61 -45.94 -26.53
N GLN A 201 7.18 -46.05 -25.33
CA GLN A 201 7.87 -47.26 -24.86
C GLN A 201 6.94 -48.47 -24.84
N LYS A 202 5.73 -48.31 -24.31
CA LYS A 202 4.72 -49.39 -24.29
C LYS A 202 4.36 -49.84 -25.70
N LYS A 203 4.15 -48.90 -26.63
CA LYS A 203 3.88 -49.23 -28.04
C LYS A 203 5.05 -49.99 -28.67
N TYR A 204 6.28 -49.52 -28.46
CA TYR A 204 7.47 -50.18 -28.98
C TYR A 204 7.60 -51.63 -28.51
N ILE A 205 7.33 -51.91 -27.23
CA ILE A 205 7.36 -53.27 -26.68
C ILE A 205 6.32 -54.15 -27.36
N VAL A 206 5.08 -53.67 -27.51
CA VAL A 206 3.99 -54.41 -28.18
C VAL A 206 4.34 -54.72 -29.64
N ASP A 207 4.85 -53.72 -30.36
CA ASP A 207 5.26 -53.88 -31.76
C ASP A 207 6.40 -54.90 -31.88
N MET A 208 7.39 -54.86 -30.98
CA MET A 208 8.50 -55.81 -30.95
C MET A 208 8.03 -57.24 -30.66
N GLU A 209 7.10 -57.44 -29.73
CA GLU A 209 6.51 -58.76 -29.45
C GLU A 209 5.71 -59.30 -30.64
N SER A 210 4.94 -58.44 -31.29
CA SER A 210 4.19 -58.78 -32.51
C SER A 210 5.13 -59.23 -33.63
N LEU A 211 6.21 -58.46 -33.88
CA LEU A 211 7.24 -58.81 -34.86
C LEU A 211 7.93 -60.14 -34.52
N LYS A 212 8.27 -60.39 -33.26
CA LYS A 212 8.84 -61.69 -32.84
C LYS A 212 7.91 -62.86 -33.15
N LYS A 213 6.60 -62.70 -32.92
CA LYS A 213 5.59 -63.72 -33.28
C LYS A 213 5.52 -63.93 -34.78
N GLN A 214 5.51 -62.86 -35.57
CA GLN A 214 5.51 -62.95 -37.04
C GLN A 214 6.76 -63.64 -37.58
N ILE A 215 7.95 -63.29 -37.07
CA ILE A 215 9.22 -63.95 -37.43
C ILE A 215 9.16 -65.44 -37.10
N SER A 216 8.69 -65.81 -35.90
CA SER A 216 8.58 -67.21 -35.49
C SER A 216 7.63 -68.00 -36.40
N GLN A 217 6.51 -67.39 -36.83
CA GLN A 217 5.58 -68.00 -37.78
C GLN A 217 6.20 -68.16 -39.17
N LEU A 218 6.93 -67.16 -39.65
CA LEU A 218 7.65 -67.21 -40.93
C LEU A 218 8.74 -68.28 -40.91
N GLN A 219 9.51 -68.39 -39.84
CA GLN A 219 10.53 -69.43 -39.65
C GLN A 219 9.91 -70.83 -39.71
N ARG A 220 8.77 -71.07 -39.03
CA ARG A 220 8.04 -72.34 -39.12
C ARG A 220 7.56 -72.66 -40.54
N LYS A 221 7.07 -71.66 -41.28
CA LYS A 221 6.63 -71.83 -42.67
C LYS A 221 7.79 -72.12 -43.62
N LEU A 222 8.98 -71.55 -43.38
CA LEU A 222 10.19 -71.82 -44.15
C LEU A 222 10.69 -73.25 -43.89
N GLN A 223 10.79 -73.66 -42.61
CA GLN A 223 11.20 -75.02 -42.24
C GLN A 223 10.22 -76.10 -42.72
N GLY A 224 8.91 -75.80 -42.76
CA GLY A 224 7.90 -76.70 -43.32
C GLY A 224 7.82 -76.72 -44.86
N LYS A 225 8.64 -75.92 -45.57
CA LYS A 225 8.76 -75.93 -47.04
C LYS A 225 10.01 -76.65 -47.55
N GLU A 226 10.94 -76.99 -46.67
CA GLU A 226 12.16 -77.77 -46.98
C GLU A 226 12.01 -79.27 -46.67
N ALA A 227 10.80 -79.72 -46.28
CA ALA A 227 10.41 -81.11 -46.13
C ALA A 227 9.38 -81.49 -47.20
#